data_AF-A0A4Q3DAA9-F1
#
_entry.id   AF-A0A4Q3DAA9-F1
#
_cell.length_a   1.000
_cell.length_b   1.000
_cell.length_c   1.000
_cell.angle_alpha   90.00
_cell.angle_beta   90.00
_cell.angle_gamma   90.00
#
_symmetry.space_group_name_H-M   'P 1'
#
loop_
_entity.id
_entity.type
_entity.pdbx_description
1 polymer ?
#
loop_
_entity_poly.entity_id
_entity_poly.type
_entity_poly.pdbx_seq_one_letter_code
_entity_poly.pdbx_strand_id
1 'polypeptide(L)'
;GLGATRIELIAERIDGVPQRIRMGLARPSRDAAHILRLLIRRIEEIEPGFGIDALALHVRRADVLGPQPVIERLDEEGAPDLAILIDTLATRIGMAAMWRTRPVESDVPERSVARMGVLDPPERATQRGKADDVRKLDRNPALHPWHPEWPKPARLLRRPERIDHVMAELPDHAPRRFTWRGRAHRIVHADGPERIHGEWWKRGAERDSVRDYFRVEDEEGHRFWLFRKGDGERAVTGDLSWYLHGVFG
;
A
#
# COMPACT_ATOMS: atom_id res chain seq x y z
N GLY A 1 26.26 11.73 16.72
CA GLY A 1 27.24 11.39 15.66
C GLY A 1 26.59 11.48 14.29
N LEU A 2 27.35 11.32 13.20
CA LEU A 2 26.84 11.31 11.83
C LEU A 2 26.84 9.89 11.24
N GLY A 3 25.92 9.63 10.31
CA GLY A 3 25.82 8.39 9.55
C GLY A 3 25.60 8.68 8.07
N ALA A 4 26.16 7.86 7.19
CA ALA A 4 25.96 8.00 5.75
C ALA A 4 24.51 7.67 5.37
N THR A 5 23.95 8.43 4.44
CA THR A 5 22.65 8.16 3.80
C THR A 5 22.79 7.96 2.29
N ARG A 6 23.87 8.48 1.69
CA ARG A 6 24.27 8.16 0.32
C ARG A 6 25.77 7.94 0.25
N ILE A 7 26.15 6.85 -0.39
CA ILE A 7 27.55 6.48 -0.63
C ILE A 7 27.78 6.20 -2.11
N GLU A 8 29.02 6.38 -2.54
CA GLU A 8 29.47 6.12 -3.90
C GLU A 8 30.82 5.38 -3.83
N LEU A 9 30.88 4.19 -4.42
CA LEU A 9 32.12 3.48 -4.66
C LEU A 9 32.58 3.81 -6.09
N ILE A 10 33.79 4.35 -6.21
CA ILE A 10 34.43 4.67 -7.48
C ILE A 10 35.57 3.67 -7.69
N ALA A 11 35.53 2.94 -8.80
CA ALA A 11 36.63 2.12 -9.28
C ALA A 11 37.31 2.82 -10.45
N GLU A 12 38.52 3.29 -10.24
CA GLU A 12 39.34 3.94 -11.26
C GLU A 12 39.97 2.85 -12.14
N ARG A 13 39.61 2.85 -13.42
CA ARG A 13 40.14 1.90 -14.40
C ARG A 13 41.42 2.43 -15.02
N ILE A 14 42.28 1.51 -15.44
CA ILE A 14 43.56 1.80 -16.12
C ILE A 14 43.38 2.67 -17.37
N ASP A 15 42.27 2.51 -18.08
CA ASP A 15 41.95 3.30 -19.27
C ASP A 15 41.38 4.69 -18.96
N GLY A 16 41.35 5.09 -17.69
CA GLY A 16 40.88 6.40 -17.23
C GLY A 16 39.37 6.56 -17.18
N VAL A 17 38.58 5.50 -17.44
CA VAL A 17 37.11 5.55 -17.40
C VAL A 17 36.58 4.95 -16.09
N PRO A 18 36.33 5.75 -15.04
CA PRO A 18 35.92 5.22 -13.74
C PRO A 18 34.51 4.62 -13.75
N GLN A 19 34.39 3.43 -13.15
CA GLN A 19 33.12 2.77 -12.86
C GLN A 19 32.58 3.26 -11.52
N ARG A 20 31.26 3.44 -11.40
CA ARG A 20 30.64 4.03 -10.20
C ARG A 20 29.43 3.25 -9.74
N ILE A 21 29.44 2.82 -8.49
CA ILE A 21 28.27 2.26 -7.82
C ILE A 21 27.76 3.30 -6.81
N ARG A 22 26.49 3.69 -6.96
CA ARG A 22 25.81 4.59 -6.03
C ARG A 22 24.76 3.85 -5.23
N MET A 23 24.73 4.09 -3.92
CA MET A 23 23.77 3.46 -3.03
C MET A 23 23.18 4.49 -2.06
N GLY A 24 21.87 4.35 -1.80
CA GLY A 24 21.18 5.05 -0.73
C GLY A 24 20.89 4.09 0.42
N LEU A 25 20.88 4.63 1.63
CA LEU A 25 20.52 3.90 2.86
C LEU A 25 19.18 4.43 3.40
N ALA A 26 18.36 3.53 3.91
CA ALA A 26 17.02 3.79 4.44
C ALA A 26 17.06 4.71 5.66
N ARG A 27 18.14 4.64 6.43
CA ARG A 27 18.44 5.54 7.55
C ARG A 27 19.92 5.89 7.58
N PRO A 28 20.31 6.99 8.24
CA PRO A 28 21.71 7.30 8.47
C PRO A 28 22.39 6.12 9.18
N SER A 29 23.46 5.59 8.60
CA SER A 29 24.17 4.43 9.14
C SER A 29 25.68 4.60 9.14
N ARG A 30 26.32 3.98 10.13
CA ARG A 30 27.78 3.84 10.25
C ARG A 30 28.21 2.37 10.40
N ASP A 31 27.28 1.44 10.17
CA ASP A 31 27.56 0.00 10.25
C ASP A 31 28.35 -0.43 9.01
N ALA A 32 29.66 -0.64 9.19
CA ALA A 32 30.55 -1.06 8.13
C ALA A 32 30.20 -2.44 7.56
N ALA A 33 29.71 -3.37 8.39
CA ALA A 33 29.36 -4.71 7.93
C ALA A 33 28.11 -4.67 7.04
N HIS A 34 27.12 -3.86 7.39
CA HIS A 34 25.95 -3.63 6.53
C HIS A 34 26.31 -2.98 5.20
N ILE A 35 27.07 -1.89 5.25
CA ILE A 35 27.51 -1.19 4.03
C ILE A 35 28.30 -2.11 3.11
N LEU A 36 29.23 -2.90 3.66
CA LEU A 36 30.04 -3.85 2.90
C LEU A 36 29.16 -4.92 2.24
N ARG A 37 28.16 -5.48 2.95
CA ARG A 37 27.23 -6.46 2.37
C ARG A 37 26.46 -5.90 1.18
N LEU A 38 26.04 -4.63 1.22
CA LEU A 38 25.36 -3.99 0.10
C LEU A 38 26.31 -3.77 -1.09
N LEU A 39 27.54 -3.34 -0.83
CA LEU A 39 28.56 -3.14 -1.88
C LEU A 39 28.95 -4.45 -2.56
N ILE A 40 29.17 -5.54 -1.81
CA ILE A 40 29.52 -6.85 -2.35
C ILE A 40 28.43 -7.35 -3.32
N ARG A 41 27.15 -7.10 -3.03
CA ARG A 41 26.05 -7.47 -3.93
C ARG A 41 26.03 -6.70 -5.24
N ARG A 42 26.70 -5.55 -5.33
CA ARG A 42 26.75 -4.73 -6.53
C ARG A 42 28.13 -4.72 -7.19
N ILE A 43 29.14 -5.34 -6.58
CA ILE A 43 30.50 -5.36 -7.13
C ILE A 43 30.55 -6.07 -8.49
N GLU A 44 29.63 -7.00 -8.72
CA GLU A 44 29.45 -7.70 -9.99
C GLU A 44 29.01 -6.78 -11.14
N GLU A 45 28.53 -5.57 -10.84
CA GLU A 45 28.22 -4.53 -11.83
C GLU A 45 29.48 -3.79 -12.32
N ILE A 46 30.62 -3.94 -11.64
CA ILE A 46 31.89 -3.32 -12.08
C ILE A 46 32.48 -4.16 -13.21
N GLU A 47 32.63 -3.55 -14.38
CA GLU A 47 33.39 -4.10 -15.48
C GLU A 47 34.85 -3.64 -15.38
N PRO A 48 35.79 -4.50 -14.94
CA PRO A 48 37.18 -4.08 -14.72
C PRO A 48 37.91 -3.75 -16.04
N GLY A 49 37.51 -4.34 -17.16
CA GLY A 49 38.20 -4.20 -18.44
C GLY A 49 39.67 -4.59 -18.31
N PHE A 50 40.58 -3.64 -18.57
CA PHE A 50 42.03 -3.84 -18.44
C PHE A 50 42.55 -3.94 -17.00
N GLY A 51 41.74 -3.55 -16.01
CA GLY A 51 42.11 -3.56 -14.60
C GLY A 51 41.62 -2.32 -13.85
N ILE A 52 41.70 -2.40 -12.52
CA ILE A 52 41.33 -1.32 -11.60
C ILE A 52 42.61 -0.87 -10.90
N ASP A 53 42.93 0.41 -10.98
CA ASP A 53 44.09 1.02 -10.33
C ASP A 53 43.79 1.40 -8.87
N ALA A 54 42.57 1.88 -8.61
CA ALA A 54 42.16 2.32 -7.28
C ALA A 54 40.65 2.11 -7.02
N LEU A 55 40.32 1.91 -5.75
CA LEU A 55 38.95 1.92 -5.24
C LEU A 55 38.81 3.03 -4.18
N ALA A 56 37.84 3.91 -4.37
CA ALA A 56 37.55 5.00 -3.43
C ALA A 56 36.08 4.94 -2.99
N LEU A 57 35.84 4.88 -1.69
CA LEU A 57 34.51 4.94 -1.11
C LEU A 57 34.23 6.35 -0.59
N HIS A 58 33.27 7.04 -1.20
CA HIS A 58 32.88 8.40 -0.86
C HIS A 58 31.54 8.42 -0.12
N VAL A 59 31.47 9.19 0.97
CA VAL A 59 30.19 9.58 1.58
C VAL A 59 29.67 10.81 0.84
N ARG A 60 28.59 10.64 0.08
CA ARG A 60 27.97 11.72 -0.72
C ARG A 60 26.96 12.52 0.09
N ARG A 61 26.33 11.89 1.07
CA ARG A 61 25.44 12.52 2.04
C ARG A 61 25.55 11.80 3.38
N ALA A 62 25.62 12.60 4.44
CA ALA A 62 25.51 12.13 5.81
C ALA A 62 24.44 12.96 6.52
N ASP A 63 23.69 12.32 7.42
CA ASP A 63 22.72 12.98 8.27
C ASP A 63 22.97 12.55 9.74
N VAL A 64 22.31 13.20 10.69
CA VAL A 64 22.49 12.93 12.12
C VAL A 64 22.00 11.53 12.47
N LEU A 65 22.81 10.76 13.20
CA LEU A 65 22.37 9.50 13.81
C LEU A 65 21.41 9.82 14.95
N GLY A 66 20.14 9.46 14.76
CA GLY A 66 19.14 9.51 15.82
C GLY A 66 19.42 8.49 16.92
N PRO A 67 18.78 8.65 18.10
CA PRO A 67 18.85 7.65 19.16
C PRO A 67 18.27 6.33 18.67
N GLN A 68 18.96 5.22 18.98
CA GLN A 68 18.42 3.88 18.77
C GLN A 68 17.94 3.34 20.12
N PRO A 69 16.70 2.84 20.20
CA PRO A 69 16.24 2.19 21.42
C PRO A 69 17.09 0.94 21.66
N VAL A 70 17.72 0.86 22.82
CA VAL A 70 18.28 -0.39 23.34
C VAL A 70 17.11 -1.08 24.02
N ILE A 71 16.67 -2.21 23.46
CA ILE A 71 15.62 -3.02 24.10
C ILE A 71 16.27 -3.71 25.30
N GLU A 72 16.07 -3.16 26.50
CA GLU A 72 16.57 -3.74 27.76
C GLU A 72 15.63 -4.82 28.32
N ARG A 73 14.39 -4.92 27.82
CA ARG A 73 13.38 -5.87 28.28
C ARG A 73 13.01 -6.86 27.18
N LEU A 74 13.13 -8.15 27.47
CA LEU A 74 12.80 -9.25 26.56
C LEU A 74 11.28 -9.36 26.27
N ASP A 75 10.47 -8.69 27.10
CA ASP A 75 9.01 -8.73 27.14
C ASP A 75 8.34 -7.57 26.34
N GLU A 76 9.13 -6.65 25.77
CA GLU A 76 8.66 -5.63 24.83
C GLU A 76 9.23 -5.92 23.43
N GLU A 77 8.40 -6.45 22.52
CA GLU A 77 8.74 -6.53 21.10
C GLU A 77 8.78 -5.10 20.53
N GLY A 78 9.97 -4.50 20.54
CA GLY A 78 10.21 -3.23 19.87
C GLY A 78 9.82 -3.32 18.39
N ALA A 79 9.33 -2.22 17.83
CA ALA A 79 8.99 -2.16 16.41
C ALA A 79 10.17 -2.65 15.55
N PRO A 80 9.95 -3.57 14.59
CA PRO A 80 11.04 -4.19 13.85
C PRO A 80 11.85 -3.14 13.07
N ASP A 81 13.18 -3.20 13.14
CA ASP A 81 14.06 -2.36 12.31
C ASP A 81 14.04 -2.85 10.86
N LEU A 82 13.17 -2.23 10.05
CA LEU A 82 13.03 -2.56 8.64
C LEU A 82 14.12 -1.94 7.76
N ALA A 83 15.00 -1.08 8.29
CA ALA A 83 15.96 -0.33 7.46
C ALA A 83 16.92 -1.27 6.69
N ILE A 84 17.43 -2.30 7.36
CA ILE A 84 18.34 -3.29 6.74
C ILE A 84 17.63 -4.06 5.62
N LEU A 85 16.37 -4.44 5.85
CA LEU A 85 15.54 -5.12 4.86
C LEU A 85 15.29 -4.21 3.66
N ILE A 86 14.93 -2.96 3.91
CA ILE A 86 14.69 -1.96 2.86
C ILE A 86 15.94 -1.78 2.01
N ASP A 87 17.11 -1.59 2.62
CA ASP A 87 18.38 -1.43 1.91
C ASP A 87 18.72 -2.65 1.05
N THR A 88 18.48 -3.85 1.59
CA THR A 88 18.76 -5.11 0.89
C THR A 88 17.85 -5.27 -0.33
N LEU A 89 16.55 -5.00 -0.17
CA LEU A 89 15.59 -5.05 -1.28
C LEU A 89 15.85 -3.95 -2.30
N ALA A 90 16.14 -2.73 -1.84
CA ALA A 90 16.47 -1.59 -2.69
C ALA A 90 17.69 -1.87 -3.58
N THR A 91 18.70 -2.55 -3.02
CA THR A 91 19.90 -2.96 -3.75
C THR A 91 19.58 -3.98 -4.86
N ARG A 92 18.57 -4.83 -4.65
CA ARG A 92 18.22 -5.91 -5.59
C ARG A 92 17.22 -5.49 -6.67
N ILE A 93 16.15 -4.79 -6.29
CA ILE A 93 15.03 -4.45 -7.20
C ILE A 93 14.86 -2.95 -7.44
N GLY A 94 15.69 -2.12 -6.81
CA GLY A 94 15.62 -0.67 -6.88
C GLY A 94 14.54 -0.08 -5.96
N MET A 95 14.82 1.10 -5.39
CA MET A 95 13.86 1.82 -4.54
C MET A 95 12.53 2.13 -5.24
N ALA A 96 12.54 2.36 -6.56
CA ALA A 96 11.34 2.71 -7.32
C ALA A 96 10.33 1.56 -7.47
N ALA A 97 10.80 0.30 -7.33
CA ALA A 97 9.93 -0.87 -7.35
C ALA A 97 9.21 -1.10 -6.00
N MET A 98 9.66 -0.41 -4.94
CA MET A 98 9.16 -0.59 -3.59
C MET A 98 8.24 0.57 -3.19
N TRP A 99 7.16 0.24 -2.50
CA TRP A 99 6.17 1.22 -2.04
C TRP A 99 5.38 0.65 -0.87
N ARG A 100 4.70 1.53 -0.12
CA ARG A 100 3.73 1.17 0.91
C ARG A 100 2.36 1.74 0.56
N THR A 101 1.30 1.12 1.05
CA THR A 101 -0.06 1.65 0.95
C THR A 101 -0.29 2.72 1.99
N ARG A 102 -1.03 3.77 1.63
CA ARG A 102 -1.60 4.72 2.59
C ARG A 102 -3.10 4.83 2.40
N PRO A 103 -3.85 5.04 3.49
CA PRO A 103 -5.27 5.33 3.41
C PRO A 103 -5.46 6.70 2.75
N VAL A 104 -6.55 6.85 2.01
CA VAL A 104 -6.98 8.11 1.41
C VAL A 104 -8.45 8.29 1.75
N GLU A 105 -8.82 9.48 2.22
CA GLU A 105 -10.21 9.84 2.51
C GLU A 105 -11.03 9.83 1.21
N SER A 106 -11.73 8.72 0.99
CA SER A 106 -12.57 8.45 -0.17
C SER A 106 -13.43 7.23 0.12
N ASP A 107 -14.74 7.36 -0.05
CA ASP A 107 -15.67 6.23 0.09
C ASP A 107 -15.56 5.25 -1.10
N VAL A 108 -15.12 5.74 -2.26
CA VAL A 108 -14.93 4.89 -3.44
C VAL A 108 -13.70 3.99 -3.25
N PRO A 109 -13.85 2.65 -3.26
CA PRO A 109 -12.78 1.74 -2.84
C PRO A 109 -11.52 1.81 -3.70
N GLU A 110 -11.67 2.06 -5.01
CA GLU A 110 -10.56 2.22 -5.94
C GLU A 110 -9.68 3.45 -5.64
N ARG A 111 -10.20 4.38 -4.82
CA ARG A 111 -9.54 5.65 -4.47
C ARG A 111 -9.27 5.79 -2.98
N SER A 112 -9.69 4.83 -2.16
CA SER A 112 -9.47 4.83 -0.70
C SER A 112 -8.05 4.42 -0.30
N VAL A 113 -7.21 4.03 -1.26
CA VAL A 113 -5.80 3.64 -1.05
C VAL A 113 -4.91 4.28 -2.11
N ALA A 114 -3.78 4.84 -1.68
CA ALA A 114 -2.73 5.32 -2.57
C ALA A 114 -1.38 4.66 -2.26
N ARG A 115 -0.49 4.67 -3.25
CA ARG A 115 0.93 4.34 -3.04
C ARG A 115 1.65 5.52 -2.40
N MET A 116 2.59 5.24 -1.53
CA MET A 116 3.58 6.20 -1.05
C MET A 116 4.97 5.55 -0.98
N GLY A 117 6.01 6.37 -0.97
CA GLY A 117 7.38 5.90 -0.87
C GLY A 117 7.62 5.15 0.44
N VAL A 118 8.47 4.12 0.38
CA VAL A 118 8.82 3.31 1.55
C VAL A 118 9.45 4.17 2.65
N LEU A 119 10.27 5.15 2.26
CA LEU A 119 10.99 6.04 3.16
C LEU A 119 10.31 7.41 3.34
N ASP A 120 9.17 7.65 2.69
CA ASP A 120 8.41 8.86 2.95
C ASP A 120 8.04 8.87 4.45
N PRO A 121 8.01 10.01 5.13
CA PRO A 121 7.54 10.05 6.50
C PRO A 121 6.09 9.54 6.56
N PRO A 122 5.65 8.87 7.63
CA PRO A 122 4.22 8.65 7.83
C PRO A 122 3.51 10.01 7.79
N GLU A 123 2.31 10.05 7.19
CA GLU A 123 1.45 11.23 7.31
C GLU A 123 1.30 11.50 8.80
N ARG A 124 1.81 12.65 9.26
CA ARG A 124 1.71 13.04 10.67
C ARG A 124 0.23 13.03 11.02
N ALA A 125 -0.14 12.24 12.03
CA ALA A 125 -1.47 12.24 12.60
C ALA A 125 -1.82 13.69 12.95
N THR A 126 -2.71 14.29 12.14
CA THR A 126 -3.28 15.62 12.27
C THR A 126 -2.28 16.79 12.35
N GLN A 127 -2.26 17.63 11.30
CA GLN A 127 -1.95 19.04 11.52
C GLN A 127 -2.88 19.53 12.65
N ARG A 128 -2.34 20.12 13.73
CA ARG A 128 -3.17 20.73 14.78
C ARG A 128 -4.17 21.66 14.11
N GLY A 129 -5.44 21.28 14.08
CA GLY A 129 -6.51 22.08 13.48
C GLY A 129 -6.56 23.46 14.11
N LYS A 130 -6.84 24.49 13.31
CA LYS A 130 -7.08 25.86 13.80
C LYS A 130 -8.08 25.85 14.95
N ALA A 131 -8.04 26.87 15.82
CA ALA A 131 -8.93 26.99 16.98
C ALA A 131 -10.38 26.61 16.64
N ASP A 132 -10.88 27.09 15.50
CA ASP A 132 -12.26 26.93 15.02
C ASP A 132 -12.47 25.76 14.03
N ASP A 133 -11.59 24.76 14.02
CA ASP A 133 -11.80 23.58 13.17
C ASP A 133 -13.00 22.78 13.68
N VAL A 134 -14.07 22.73 12.88
CA VAL A 134 -15.31 21.99 13.17
C VAL A 134 -15.07 20.50 13.44
N ARG A 135 -13.94 19.94 12.99
CA ARG A 135 -13.51 18.57 13.34
C ARG A 135 -13.26 18.37 14.84
N LYS A 136 -13.02 19.45 15.59
CA LYS A 136 -12.90 19.41 17.06
C LYS A 136 -14.25 19.22 17.76
N LEU A 137 -15.36 19.41 17.06
CA LEU A 137 -16.69 19.16 17.58
C LEU A 137 -17.02 17.67 17.63
N ASP A 138 -16.32 16.87 16.81
CA ASP A 138 -16.38 15.42 16.88
C ASP A 138 -15.62 14.93 18.13
N ARG A 139 -16.36 14.32 19.06
CA ARG A 139 -15.83 13.78 20.32
C ARG A 139 -15.50 12.30 20.21
N ASN A 140 -15.78 11.66 19.07
CA ASN A 140 -15.39 10.28 18.88
C ASN A 140 -13.87 10.15 18.86
N PRO A 141 -13.32 9.06 19.43
CA PRO A 141 -11.90 8.78 19.31
C PRO A 141 -11.55 8.64 17.82
N ALA A 142 -10.44 9.24 17.40
CA ALA A 142 -9.96 9.10 16.04
C ALA A 142 -9.62 7.63 15.78
N LEU A 143 -10.50 6.92 15.09
CA LEU A 143 -10.25 5.53 14.72
C LEU A 143 -9.06 5.46 13.78
N HIS A 144 -8.23 4.42 13.95
CA HIS A 144 -7.15 4.17 13.01
C HIS A 144 -7.75 3.97 11.61
N PRO A 145 -7.18 4.55 10.53
CA PRO A 145 -7.76 4.46 9.18
C PRO A 145 -7.97 3.03 8.66
N TRP A 146 -7.30 2.06 9.29
CA TRP A 146 -7.43 0.63 9.03
C TRP A 146 -8.12 -0.08 10.20
N HIS A 147 -9.24 0.47 10.69
CA HIS A 147 -9.95 -0.06 11.86
C HIS A 147 -10.51 -1.47 11.57
N PRO A 148 -10.36 -2.46 12.48
CA PRO A 148 -10.85 -3.82 12.26
C PRO A 148 -12.37 -3.91 12.03
N GLU A 149 -13.14 -2.96 12.56
CA GLU A 149 -14.60 -2.91 12.36
C GLU A 149 -14.99 -2.46 10.95
N TRP A 150 -14.03 -1.96 10.15
CA TRP A 150 -14.21 -1.61 8.74
C TRP A 150 -13.38 -2.55 7.85
N PRO A 151 -13.65 -3.87 7.86
CA PRO A 151 -12.83 -4.84 7.16
C PRO A 151 -12.94 -4.58 5.65
N LYS A 152 -11.85 -4.10 5.04
CA LYS A 152 -11.69 -4.07 3.59
C LYS A 152 -11.17 -5.45 3.12
N PRO A 153 -11.52 -5.90 1.91
CA PRO A 153 -11.04 -7.18 1.40
C PRO A 153 -9.51 -7.21 1.34
N ALA A 154 -8.92 -8.34 1.73
CA ALA A 154 -7.47 -8.54 1.70
C ALA A 154 -6.89 -8.35 0.28
N ARG A 155 -7.68 -8.69 -0.74
CA ARG A 155 -7.35 -8.43 -2.14
C ARG A 155 -8.50 -7.71 -2.83
N LEU A 156 -8.27 -6.46 -3.18
CA LEU A 156 -9.13 -5.69 -4.09
C LEU A 156 -8.68 -5.93 -5.54
N LEU A 157 -9.63 -6.22 -6.42
CA LEU A 157 -9.36 -6.32 -7.85
C LEU A 157 -9.09 -4.92 -8.42
N ARG A 158 -8.09 -4.82 -9.30
CA ARG A 158 -7.75 -3.53 -9.96
C ARG A 158 -8.94 -2.93 -10.72
N ARG A 159 -9.80 -3.79 -11.26
CA ARG A 159 -11.07 -3.44 -11.87
C ARG A 159 -12.10 -4.46 -11.39
N PRO A 160 -13.30 -4.02 -10.97
CA PRO A 160 -14.39 -4.94 -10.69
C PRO A 160 -14.68 -5.85 -11.88
N GLU A 161 -14.87 -7.14 -11.63
CA GLU A 161 -15.23 -8.12 -12.65
C GLU A 161 -16.74 -8.33 -12.63
N ARG A 162 -17.38 -8.29 -13.80
CA ARG A 162 -18.81 -8.56 -13.89
C ARG A 162 -19.10 -10.02 -13.53
N ILE A 163 -20.18 -10.25 -12.79
CA ILE A 163 -20.68 -11.59 -12.45
C ILE A 163 -22.00 -11.86 -13.15
N ASP A 164 -22.22 -13.12 -13.50
CA ASP A 164 -23.36 -13.56 -14.31
C ASP A 164 -24.32 -14.44 -13.50
N HIS A 165 -25.52 -14.68 -14.04
CA HIS A 165 -26.55 -15.55 -13.45
C HIS A 165 -26.82 -15.23 -11.97
N VAL A 166 -26.91 -13.94 -11.65
CA VAL A 166 -27.13 -13.46 -10.28
C VAL A 166 -28.61 -13.61 -9.91
N MET A 167 -28.88 -14.29 -8.80
CA MET A 167 -30.21 -14.39 -8.22
C MET A 167 -30.25 -13.57 -6.94
N ALA A 168 -30.84 -12.38 -6.98
CA ALA A 168 -30.97 -11.47 -5.84
C ALA A 168 -32.40 -10.94 -5.76
N GLU A 169 -32.90 -10.74 -4.54
CA GLU A 169 -34.16 -10.04 -4.30
C GLU A 169 -33.88 -8.53 -4.24
N LEU A 170 -34.65 -7.72 -4.96
CA LEU A 170 -34.52 -6.27 -4.96
C LEU A 170 -35.44 -5.66 -3.89
N PRO A 171 -35.09 -4.50 -3.29
CA PRO A 171 -33.93 -3.67 -3.59
C PRO A 171 -32.69 -3.97 -2.75
N ASP A 172 -32.76 -4.36 -1.48
CA ASP A 172 -31.57 -4.34 -0.61
C ASP A 172 -31.00 -5.72 -0.24
N HIS A 173 -31.37 -6.79 -0.96
CA HIS A 173 -30.86 -8.12 -0.62
C HIS A 173 -29.59 -8.49 -1.39
N ALA A 174 -28.70 -9.17 -0.68
CA ALA A 174 -27.55 -9.84 -1.25
C ALA A 174 -27.97 -10.97 -2.21
N PRO A 175 -27.12 -11.35 -3.17
CA PRO A 175 -27.42 -12.44 -4.07
C PRO A 175 -27.41 -13.80 -3.34
N ARG A 176 -28.38 -14.66 -3.63
CA ARG A 176 -28.42 -16.06 -3.18
C ARG A 176 -27.47 -16.95 -3.97
N ARG A 177 -27.19 -16.59 -5.23
CA ARG A 177 -26.25 -17.29 -6.12
C ARG A 177 -25.71 -16.32 -7.17
N PHE A 178 -24.48 -16.54 -7.60
CA PHE A 178 -23.91 -15.93 -8.81
C PHE A 178 -22.95 -16.89 -9.52
N THR A 179 -22.51 -16.52 -10.72
CA THR A 179 -21.45 -17.21 -11.48
C THR A 179 -20.30 -16.25 -11.73
N TRP A 180 -19.08 -16.68 -11.38
CA TRP A 180 -17.86 -15.92 -11.60
C TRP A 180 -16.80 -16.81 -12.24
N ARG A 181 -16.22 -16.36 -13.36
CA ARG A 181 -15.22 -17.11 -14.13
C ARG A 181 -15.64 -18.56 -14.43
N GLY A 182 -16.92 -18.75 -14.76
CA GLY A 182 -17.51 -20.05 -15.09
C GLY A 182 -17.85 -20.94 -13.89
N ARG A 183 -17.51 -20.54 -12.65
CA ARG A 183 -17.87 -21.28 -11.44
C ARG A 183 -19.10 -20.66 -10.78
N ALA A 184 -20.05 -21.51 -10.41
CA ALA A 184 -21.22 -21.09 -9.64
C ALA A 184 -20.92 -21.05 -8.14
N HIS A 185 -21.34 -19.99 -7.47
CA HIS A 185 -21.20 -19.80 -6.03
C HIS A 185 -22.59 -19.64 -5.42
N ARG A 186 -22.96 -20.52 -4.48
CA ARG A 186 -24.20 -20.42 -3.70
C ARG A 186 -23.89 -19.79 -2.35
N ILE A 187 -24.64 -18.76 -1.98
CA ILE A 187 -24.36 -17.94 -0.81
C ILE A 187 -25.12 -18.44 0.41
N VAL A 188 -24.38 -18.59 1.52
CA VAL A 188 -24.91 -19.05 2.82
C VAL A 188 -24.96 -17.93 3.86
N HIS A 189 -24.04 -16.96 3.78
CA HIS A 189 -24.05 -15.78 4.64
C HIS A 189 -23.85 -14.51 3.82
N ALA A 190 -24.52 -13.44 4.24
CA ALA A 190 -24.37 -12.13 3.61
C ALA A 190 -24.61 -10.99 4.60
N ASP A 191 -23.79 -9.94 4.49
CA ASP A 191 -23.94 -8.67 5.18
C ASP A 191 -24.01 -7.52 4.17
N GLY A 192 -24.83 -6.51 4.45
CA GLY A 192 -25.02 -5.33 3.61
C GLY A 192 -26.50 -4.92 3.46
N PRO A 193 -26.81 -3.92 2.62
CA PRO A 193 -25.87 -3.20 1.76
C PRO A 193 -25.08 -2.10 2.47
N GLU A 194 -23.78 -1.99 2.17
CA GLU A 194 -23.01 -0.76 2.37
C GLU A 194 -23.20 0.12 1.13
N ARG A 195 -23.92 1.23 1.26
CA ARG A 195 -24.24 2.14 0.15
C ARG A 195 -23.14 3.17 -0.04
N ILE A 196 -22.46 3.12 -1.18
CA ILE A 196 -21.41 4.07 -1.57
C ILE A 196 -21.92 4.94 -2.72
N HIS A 197 -21.91 6.26 -2.49
CA HIS A 197 -22.20 7.26 -3.51
C HIS A 197 -20.95 7.62 -4.32
N GLY A 198 -21.14 7.92 -5.60
CA GLY A 198 -20.09 8.46 -6.44
C GLY A 198 -19.57 9.80 -5.92
N GLU A 199 -18.27 10.06 -6.10
CA GLU A 199 -17.66 11.32 -5.67
C GLU A 199 -17.92 12.38 -6.74
N TRP A 200 -19.14 12.95 -6.73
CA TRP A 200 -19.64 13.90 -7.71
C TRP A 200 -18.74 15.13 -7.90
N TRP A 201 -17.99 15.52 -6.87
CA TRP A 201 -17.02 16.62 -6.91
C TRP A 201 -15.75 16.28 -7.70
N LYS A 202 -15.44 15.00 -7.93
CA LYS A 202 -14.32 14.57 -8.78
C LYS A 202 -14.72 14.41 -10.24
N ARG A 203 -15.91 13.86 -10.50
CA ARG A 203 -16.41 13.58 -11.86
C ARG A 203 -17.92 13.79 -11.95
N GLY A 204 -18.37 14.60 -12.90
CA GLY A 204 -19.80 14.84 -13.12
C GLY A 204 -20.60 13.57 -13.47
N ALA A 205 -19.96 12.58 -14.11
CA ALA A 205 -20.59 11.29 -14.42
C ALA A 205 -20.88 10.43 -13.18
N GLU A 206 -20.28 10.75 -12.03
CA GLU A 206 -20.51 10.05 -10.76
C GLU A 206 -21.63 10.69 -9.93
N ARG A 207 -22.27 11.76 -10.43
CA ARG A 207 -23.26 12.57 -9.69
C ARG A 207 -24.37 11.74 -9.05
N ASP A 208 -24.97 10.86 -9.83
CA ASP A 208 -26.09 10.02 -9.39
C ASP A 208 -25.65 8.57 -9.14
N SER A 209 -24.37 8.24 -9.35
CA SER A 209 -23.88 6.87 -9.26
C SER A 209 -23.99 6.34 -7.84
N VAL A 210 -24.61 5.18 -7.68
CA VAL A 210 -24.68 4.46 -6.40
C VAL A 210 -24.13 3.05 -6.58
N ARG A 211 -23.44 2.52 -5.57
CA ARG A 211 -23.04 1.12 -5.47
C ARG A 211 -23.43 0.57 -4.12
N ASP A 212 -24.27 -0.46 -4.13
CA ASP A 212 -24.64 -1.19 -2.92
C ASP A 212 -23.72 -2.41 -2.81
N TYR A 213 -22.82 -2.38 -1.82
CA TYR A 213 -21.85 -3.42 -1.56
C TYR A 213 -22.35 -4.45 -0.56
N PHE A 214 -22.00 -5.71 -0.82
CA PHE A 214 -22.35 -6.85 0.02
C PHE A 214 -21.10 -7.68 0.29
N ARG A 215 -20.92 -8.08 1.55
CA ARG A 215 -19.97 -9.13 1.92
C ARG A 215 -20.72 -10.44 1.94
N VAL A 216 -20.27 -11.42 1.17
CA VAL A 216 -20.96 -12.71 1.06
C VAL A 216 -20.00 -13.87 1.28
N GLU A 217 -20.51 -14.97 1.81
CA GLU A 217 -19.80 -16.23 1.99
C GLU A 217 -20.53 -17.34 1.24
N ASP A 218 -19.79 -18.14 0.47
CA ASP A 218 -20.35 -19.30 -0.23
C ASP A 218 -20.32 -20.59 0.60
N GLU A 219 -20.98 -21.64 0.11
CA GLU A 219 -21.02 -22.97 0.77
C GLU A 219 -19.63 -23.61 0.98
N GLU A 220 -18.60 -23.15 0.25
CA GLU A 220 -17.23 -23.65 0.37
C GLU A 220 -16.39 -22.78 1.32
N GLY A 221 -16.98 -21.76 1.95
CA GLY A 221 -16.33 -20.83 2.88
C GLY A 221 -15.58 -19.69 2.22
N HIS A 222 -15.69 -19.52 0.89
CA HIS A 222 -15.06 -18.39 0.20
C HIS A 222 -15.84 -17.10 0.47
N ARG A 223 -15.11 -16.05 0.84
CA ARG A 223 -15.68 -14.74 1.16
C ARG A 223 -15.40 -13.70 0.07
N PHE A 224 -16.46 -13.14 -0.48
CA PHE A 224 -16.43 -12.20 -1.59
C PHE A 224 -16.97 -10.83 -1.18
N TRP A 225 -16.45 -9.79 -1.83
CA TRP A 225 -16.99 -8.44 -1.78
C TRP A 225 -17.57 -8.09 -3.14
N LEU A 226 -18.89 -8.04 -3.19
CA LEU A 226 -19.67 -7.82 -4.41
C LEU A 226 -20.36 -6.47 -4.33
N PHE A 227 -20.73 -5.89 -5.47
CA PHE A 227 -21.68 -4.78 -5.48
C PHE A 227 -22.65 -4.85 -6.63
N ARG A 228 -23.80 -4.24 -6.41
CA ARG A 228 -24.74 -3.86 -7.46
C ARG A 228 -24.53 -2.39 -7.83
N LYS A 229 -24.51 -2.10 -9.12
CA LYS A 229 -24.47 -0.74 -9.65
C LYS A 229 -25.89 -0.16 -9.70
N GLY A 230 -26.21 0.68 -8.74
CA GLY A 230 -27.54 1.29 -8.53
C GLY A 230 -28.19 0.83 -7.23
N ASP A 231 -29.08 1.67 -6.72
CA ASP A 231 -29.80 1.50 -5.45
C ASP A 231 -30.99 0.53 -5.52
N GLY A 232 -31.39 0.09 -6.72
CA GLY A 232 -32.56 -0.78 -6.90
C GLY A 232 -33.90 -0.05 -6.92
N GLU A 233 -33.91 1.26 -6.67
CA GLU A 233 -35.13 2.09 -6.62
C GLU A 233 -35.19 3.08 -7.78
N ARG A 234 -34.08 3.76 -8.07
CA ARG A 234 -34.00 4.85 -9.02
C ARG A 234 -33.13 4.45 -10.21
N ALA A 235 -33.73 4.34 -11.39
CA ALA A 235 -33.01 3.96 -12.61
C ALA A 235 -31.84 4.89 -13.00
N VAL A 236 -31.82 6.13 -12.51
CA VAL A 236 -30.71 7.07 -12.73
C VAL A 236 -29.42 6.66 -12.01
N THR A 237 -29.51 5.85 -10.96
CA THR A 237 -28.36 5.56 -10.08
C THR A 237 -27.47 4.43 -10.60
N GLY A 238 -27.98 3.60 -11.52
CA GLY A 238 -27.26 2.50 -12.12
C GLY A 238 -28.14 1.57 -12.93
N ASP A 239 -27.51 0.59 -13.57
CA ASP A 239 -28.13 -0.39 -14.47
C ASP A 239 -28.44 -1.74 -13.79
N LEU A 240 -28.29 -1.80 -12.45
CA LEU A 240 -28.46 -2.97 -11.60
C LEU A 240 -27.52 -4.14 -11.94
N SER A 241 -26.47 -3.89 -12.73
CA SER A 241 -25.46 -4.90 -12.99
C SER A 241 -24.60 -5.19 -11.77
N TRP A 242 -24.17 -6.44 -11.64
CA TRP A 242 -23.44 -6.95 -10.49
C TRP A 242 -21.97 -7.19 -10.82
N TYR A 243 -21.11 -6.90 -9.84
CA TYR A 243 -19.67 -7.07 -9.97
C TYR A 243 -19.07 -7.65 -8.69
N LEU A 244 -18.01 -8.42 -8.87
CA LEU A 244 -17.09 -8.82 -7.82
C LEU A 244 -15.94 -7.81 -7.79
N HIS A 245 -15.69 -7.23 -6.62
CA HIS A 245 -14.66 -6.21 -6.45
C HIS A 245 -13.48 -6.70 -5.58
N GLY A 246 -13.71 -7.63 -4.65
CA GLY A 246 -12.63 -8.14 -3.82
C GLY A 246 -12.91 -9.50 -3.20
N VAL A 247 -11.88 -10.06 -2.58
CA VAL A 247 -11.92 -11.31 -1.81
C VAL A 247 -11.26 -11.13 -0.45
N PHE A 248 -11.81 -11.75 0.59
CA PHE A 248 -11.32 -11.59 1.97
C PHE A 248 -10.23 -12.60 2.39
N GLY A 249 -10.03 -13.66 1.60
CA GLY A 249 -9.08 -14.74 1.93
C GLY A 249 -9.71 -15.84 2.76
#